data_AF-A0A1B2QZ26-F1
#
_entry.id   AF-A0A1B2QZ26-F1
#
_cell.length_a   1.000
_cell.length_b   1.000
_cell.length_c   1.000
_cell.angle_alpha   90.00
_cell.angle_beta   90.00
_cell.angle_gamma   90.00
#
_symmetry.space_group_name_H-M   'P 1'
#
loop_
_entity.id
_entity.type
_entity.pdbx_description
1 polymer ?
#
loop_
_entity_poly.entity_id
_entity_poly.type
_entity_poly.pdbx_seq_one_letter_code
_entity_poly.pdbx_strand_id
1 'polypeptide(L)'
;MKLDTWAELRRLDTDPDLRDQVKTVPDRRRAAETHTLPIGALTLWLDRLAETHADTQLRHRLAILQLEGFPSLLDHWTMRSEATTQAIDGAAIKRQFRRLQTQMSSLSEALKTCATPIEQEILRAQLSELCQFPIVPRTTASPVLERFWDTVFGRMMNGAELNHARRSDRFLALNFRHLARELAGAPAPIELTPELRSELKKSRHPYFLGVRVVNSRIARKSLRCWVFNLH
;
A
#
# COMPACT_ATOMS: atom_id res chain seq x y z
N MET A 1 -22.36 -4.26 -25.21
CA MET A 1 -21.73 -5.33 -24.40
C MET A 1 -22.85 -6.03 -23.65
N LYS A 2 -23.22 -7.25 -24.01
CA LYS A 2 -24.19 -8.03 -23.21
C LYS A 2 -23.48 -9.31 -22.78
N LEU A 3 -22.72 -9.21 -21.70
CA LEU A 3 -22.41 -10.37 -20.89
C LEU A 3 -23.71 -10.73 -20.16
N ASP A 4 -24.12 -11.99 -20.21
CA ASP A 4 -25.22 -12.48 -19.39
C ASP A 4 -24.67 -12.72 -17.99
N THR A 5 -25.05 -11.84 -17.05
CA THR A 5 -24.63 -11.91 -15.66
C THR A 5 -24.86 -13.30 -15.04
N TRP A 6 -25.96 -13.98 -15.39
CA TRP A 6 -26.26 -15.29 -14.83
C TRP A 6 -25.42 -16.41 -15.45
N ALA A 7 -25.09 -16.29 -16.73
CA ALA A 7 -24.18 -17.24 -17.37
C ALA A 7 -22.76 -17.11 -16.81
N GLU A 8 -22.29 -15.89 -16.57
CA GLU A 8 -20.97 -15.65 -16.00
C GLU A 8 -20.88 -16.06 -14.52
N LEU A 9 -21.93 -15.81 -13.73
CA LEU A 9 -21.99 -16.31 -12.34
C LEU A 9 -21.94 -17.85 -12.29
N ARG A 10 -22.63 -18.55 -13.20
CA ARG A 10 -22.54 -20.02 -13.29
C ARG A 10 -21.14 -20.48 -13.68
N ARG A 11 -20.46 -19.77 -14.59
CA ARG A 11 -19.07 -20.08 -14.97
C ARG A 11 -18.12 -19.93 -13.78
N LEU A 12 -18.27 -18.85 -13.02
CA LEU A 12 -17.49 -18.59 -11.80
C LEU A 12 -17.70 -19.69 -10.74
N ASP A 13 -18.95 -20.16 -10.55
CA ASP A 13 -19.28 -21.22 -9.61
C ASP A 13 -18.62 -22.58 -9.97
N THR A 14 -18.40 -22.81 -11.26
CA THR A 14 -17.71 -24.02 -11.77
C THR A 14 -16.18 -23.89 -11.84
N ASP A 15 -15.62 -22.69 -11.65
CA ASP A 15 -14.19 -22.44 -11.77
C ASP A 15 -13.46 -22.83 -10.47
N PRO A 16 -12.47 -23.74 -10.52
CA PRO A 16 -11.82 -24.28 -9.33
C PRO A 16 -11.03 -23.22 -8.53
N ASP A 17 -10.64 -22.11 -9.17
CA ASP A 17 -9.81 -21.06 -8.56
C ASP A 17 -10.63 -19.84 -8.15
N LEU A 18 -11.81 -19.65 -8.75
CA LEU A 18 -12.65 -18.46 -8.56
C LEU A 18 -13.92 -18.71 -7.74
N ARG A 19 -14.45 -19.94 -7.69
CA ARG A 19 -15.72 -20.23 -6.99
C ARG A 19 -15.71 -19.78 -5.52
N ASP A 20 -14.60 -20.04 -4.83
CA ASP A 20 -14.46 -19.78 -3.39
C ASP A 20 -14.14 -18.29 -3.11
N GLN A 21 -13.97 -17.48 -4.17
CA GLN A 21 -13.66 -16.05 -4.07
C GLN A 21 -14.90 -15.16 -4.18
N VAL A 22 -16.03 -15.68 -4.69
CA VAL A 22 -17.29 -14.94 -4.80
C VAL A 22 -17.89 -14.74 -3.41
N LYS A 23 -18.07 -13.47 -3.00
CA LYS A 23 -18.65 -13.11 -1.70
C LYS A 23 -19.93 -12.31 -1.89
N THR A 24 -20.95 -12.58 -1.09
CA THR A 24 -22.14 -11.73 -1.02
C THR A 24 -21.93 -10.61 -0.02
N VAL A 25 -22.21 -9.38 -0.44
CA VAL A 25 -22.19 -8.19 0.42
C VAL A 25 -23.60 -7.60 0.43
N PRO A 26 -24.16 -7.27 1.60
CA PRO A 26 -25.47 -6.62 1.66
C PRO A 26 -25.40 -5.25 0.99
N ASP A 27 -26.23 -5.03 -0.03
CA ASP A 27 -26.38 -3.71 -0.63
C ASP A 27 -27.19 -2.81 0.31
N ARG A 28 -26.53 -1.80 0.87
CA ARG A 28 -27.18 -0.86 1.81
C ARG A 28 -28.26 0.01 1.14
N ARG A 29 -28.35 0.05 -0.19
CA ARG A 29 -29.29 0.91 -0.94
C ARG A 29 -30.46 0.17 -1.56
N ARG A 30 -30.34 -1.13 -1.80
CA ARG A 30 -31.40 -1.98 -2.34
C ARG A 30 -31.35 -3.23 -1.48
N ALA A 31 -32.44 -3.60 -0.81
CA ALA A 31 -32.51 -4.72 0.14
C ALA A 31 -32.27 -6.11 -0.52
N ALA A 32 -31.11 -6.27 -1.16
CA ALA A 32 -30.67 -7.38 -1.98
C ALA A 32 -29.18 -7.62 -1.71
N GLU A 33 -28.77 -8.87 -1.82
CA GLU A 33 -27.36 -9.25 -1.73
C GLU A 33 -26.68 -9.03 -3.08
N THR A 34 -25.50 -8.41 -3.06
CA THR A 34 -24.68 -8.22 -4.27
C THR A 34 -23.49 -9.16 -4.23
N HIS A 35 -23.30 -9.95 -5.29
CA HIS A 35 -22.10 -10.75 -5.47
C HIS A 35 -20.91 -9.85 -5.80
N THR A 36 -19.81 -10.05 -5.07
CA THR A 36 -18.57 -9.29 -5.20
C THR A 36 -17.40 -10.24 -5.36
N LEU A 37 -16.40 -9.80 -6.11
CA LEU A 37 -15.13 -10.49 -6.27
C LEU A 37 -14.01 -9.58 -5.73
N PRO A 38 -13.05 -10.13 -4.98
CA PRO A 38 -11.78 -9.45 -4.73
C PRO A 38 -11.14 -9.00 -6.04
N ILE A 39 -10.41 -7.89 -6.01
CA ILE A 39 -9.80 -7.32 -7.21
C ILE A 39 -8.82 -8.28 -7.90
N GLY A 40 -8.11 -9.12 -7.13
CA GLY A 40 -7.28 -10.19 -7.69
C GLY A 40 -8.13 -11.21 -8.46
N ALA A 41 -9.16 -11.77 -7.82
CA ALA A 41 -10.07 -12.71 -8.47
C ALA A 41 -10.76 -12.14 -9.72
N LEU A 42 -11.15 -10.86 -9.70
CA LEU A 42 -11.67 -10.16 -10.88
C LEU A 42 -10.64 -10.10 -12.01
N THR A 43 -9.37 -9.86 -11.68
CA THR A 43 -8.28 -9.80 -12.67
C THR A 43 -8.08 -11.16 -13.33
N LEU A 44 -8.08 -12.25 -12.57
CA LEU A 44 -7.98 -13.62 -13.09
C LEU A 44 -9.17 -13.99 -13.97
N TRP A 45 -10.39 -13.64 -13.54
CA TRP A 45 -11.59 -13.89 -14.33
C TRP A 45 -11.53 -13.19 -15.68
N LEU A 46 -11.13 -11.92 -15.71
CA LEU A 46 -11.00 -11.16 -16.96
C LEU A 46 -9.91 -11.72 -17.88
N ASP A 47 -8.80 -12.21 -17.31
CA ASP A 47 -7.71 -12.86 -18.04
C ASP A 47 -8.22 -14.12 -18.77
N ARG A 48 -8.89 -15.03 -18.04
CA ARG A 48 -9.49 -16.25 -18.60
C ARG A 48 -10.60 -15.95 -19.61
N LEU A 49 -11.43 -14.94 -19.33
CA LEU A 49 -12.50 -14.52 -20.24
C LEU A 49 -11.92 -13.96 -21.54
N ALA A 50 -10.83 -13.18 -21.47
CA ALA A 50 -10.14 -12.66 -22.63
C ALA A 50 -9.49 -13.76 -23.48
N GLU A 51 -9.19 -14.93 -22.91
CA GLU A 51 -8.61 -16.05 -23.65
C GLU A 51 -9.65 -16.97 -24.29
N THR A 52 -10.69 -17.32 -23.52
CA THR A 52 -11.63 -18.40 -23.85
C THR A 52 -12.85 -17.93 -24.63
N HIS A 53 -13.12 -16.63 -24.68
CA HIS A 53 -14.32 -16.11 -25.31
C HIS A 53 -14.25 -16.18 -26.85
N ALA A 54 -15.31 -16.72 -27.49
CA ALA A 54 -15.36 -16.92 -28.94
C ALA A 54 -15.35 -15.61 -29.75
N ASP A 55 -15.92 -14.54 -29.20
CA ASP A 55 -15.94 -13.21 -29.83
C ASP A 55 -14.59 -12.49 -29.69
N THR A 56 -13.86 -12.36 -30.80
CA THR A 56 -12.57 -11.66 -30.88
C THR A 56 -12.69 -10.15 -30.59
N GLN A 57 -13.81 -9.51 -30.96
CA GLN A 57 -14.05 -8.10 -30.60
C GLN A 57 -14.19 -7.94 -29.09
N LEU A 58 -14.85 -8.89 -28.43
CA LEU A 58 -14.97 -8.88 -26.97
C LEU A 58 -13.62 -9.09 -26.30
N ARG A 59 -12.82 -10.06 -26.76
CA ARG A 59 -11.46 -10.29 -26.25
C ARG A 59 -10.60 -9.03 -26.32
N HIS A 60 -10.63 -8.32 -27.46
CA HIS A 60 -9.90 -7.06 -27.61
C HIS A 60 -10.36 -5.98 -26.62
N ARG A 61 -11.68 -5.84 -26.39
CA ARG A 61 -12.21 -4.87 -25.43
C ARG A 61 -11.86 -5.23 -23.98
N LEU A 62 -11.83 -6.52 -23.64
CA LEU A 62 -11.38 -6.98 -22.32
C LEU A 62 -9.90 -6.67 -22.10
N ALA A 63 -9.06 -6.87 -23.12
CA ALA A 63 -7.66 -6.49 -23.07
C ALA A 63 -7.49 -4.96 -22.87
N ILE A 64 -8.27 -4.13 -23.57
CA ILE A 64 -8.27 -2.66 -23.36
C ILE A 64 -8.72 -2.31 -21.93
N LEU A 65 -9.78 -2.95 -21.43
CA LEU A 65 -10.24 -2.74 -20.05
C LEU A 65 -9.15 -3.10 -19.03
N GLN A 66 -8.41 -4.18 -19.27
CA GLN A 66 -7.32 -4.64 -18.42
C GLN A 66 -6.09 -3.71 -18.46
N LEU A 67 -5.73 -3.23 -19.65
CA LEU A 67 -4.51 -2.44 -19.86
C LEU A 67 -4.70 -0.94 -19.59
N GLU A 68 -5.88 -0.39 -19.89
CA GLU A 68 -6.15 1.05 -19.84
C GLU A 68 -7.28 1.40 -18.88
N GLY A 69 -8.32 0.56 -18.82
CA GLY A 69 -9.50 0.80 -17.99
C GLY A 69 -9.22 0.76 -16.49
N PHE A 70 -8.59 -0.31 -15.98
CA PHE A 70 -8.27 -0.39 -14.55
C PHE A 70 -7.30 0.70 -14.08
N PRO A 71 -6.20 1.01 -14.78
CA PRO A 71 -5.38 2.17 -14.42
C PRO A 71 -6.20 3.45 -14.35
N SER A 72 -7.06 3.72 -15.34
CA SER A 72 -7.91 4.93 -15.36
C SER A 72 -8.89 4.98 -14.18
N LEU A 73 -9.49 3.84 -13.81
CA LEU A 73 -10.35 3.74 -12.63
C LEU A 73 -9.56 3.95 -11.33
N LEU A 74 -8.34 3.43 -11.26
CA LEU A 74 -7.47 3.58 -10.11
C LEU A 74 -7.02 5.03 -9.92
N ASP A 75 -6.75 5.73 -11.01
CA ASP A 75 -6.46 7.17 -11.04
C ASP A 75 -7.65 7.97 -10.52
N HIS A 76 -8.85 7.66 -11.01
CA HIS A 76 -10.09 8.28 -10.55
C HIS A 76 -10.35 8.05 -9.06
N TRP A 77 -10.17 6.82 -8.55
CA TRP A 77 -10.33 6.52 -7.13
C TRP A 77 -9.27 7.19 -6.28
N THR A 78 -8.02 7.27 -6.75
CA THR A 78 -6.94 7.99 -6.07
C THR A 78 -7.28 9.46 -5.94
N MET A 79 -7.65 10.13 -7.04
CA MET A 79 -8.03 11.55 -7.05
C MET A 79 -9.21 11.84 -6.11
N ARG A 80 -10.19 10.95 -6.06
CA ARG A 80 -11.33 11.07 -5.16
C ARG A 80 -10.95 10.81 -3.69
N SER A 81 -9.92 10.01 -3.45
CA SER A 81 -9.43 9.70 -2.11
C SER A 81 -8.57 10.83 -1.51
N GLU A 82 -7.82 11.56 -2.35
CA GLU A 82 -7.05 12.76 -1.96
C GLU A 82 -7.93 13.92 -1.45
N ALA A 83 -9.21 13.94 -1.82
CA ALA A 83 -10.20 14.86 -1.24
C ALA A 83 -10.56 14.51 0.24
N THR A 84 -10.09 13.38 0.74
CA THR A 84 -10.18 12.95 2.13
C THR A 84 -8.81 13.19 2.77
N THR A 85 -8.75 13.73 4.00
CA THR A 85 -7.55 14.27 4.67
C THR A 85 -6.39 13.29 4.93
N GLN A 86 -6.41 12.08 4.36
CA GLN A 86 -5.32 11.13 4.39
C GLN A 86 -4.65 11.09 3.02
N ALA A 87 -3.40 11.55 2.95
CA ALA A 87 -2.59 11.35 1.75
C ALA A 87 -2.47 9.84 1.48
N ILE A 88 -3.07 9.41 0.38
CA ILE A 88 -2.98 8.04 -0.10
C ILE A 88 -1.92 8.04 -1.19
N ASP A 89 -0.86 7.23 -1.05
CA ASP A 89 0.13 7.03 -2.13
C ASP A 89 -0.51 6.20 -3.25
N GLY A 90 -1.30 6.85 -4.10
CA GLY A 90 -1.94 6.22 -5.24
C GLY A 90 -0.93 5.61 -6.22
N ALA A 91 0.29 6.17 -6.31
CA ALA A 91 1.35 5.59 -7.11
C ALA A 91 1.81 4.22 -6.54
N ALA A 92 1.84 4.06 -5.22
CA ALA A 92 2.08 2.75 -4.60
C ALA A 92 0.95 1.75 -4.90
N ILE A 93 -0.30 2.19 -4.89
CA ILE A 93 -1.45 1.32 -5.22
C ILE A 93 -1.36 0.86 -6.68
N LYS A 94 -1.09 1.77 -7.63
CA LYS A 94 -0.88 1.44 -9.05
C LYS A 94 0.24 0.42 -9.23
N ARG A 95 1.37 0.60 -8.53
CA ARG A 95 2.50 -0.36 -8.57
C ARG A 95 2.11 -1.73 -8.00
N GLN A 96 1.38 -1.76 -6.89
CA GLN A 96 0.90 -3.02 -6.31
C GLN A 96 -0.05 -3.75 -7.25
N PHE A 97 -1.02 -3.04 -7.83
CA PHE A 97 -1.97 -3.61 -8.78
C PHE A 97 -1.27 -4.17 -10.01
N ARG A 98 -0.36 -3.42 -10.65
CA ARG A 98 0.38 -3.91 -11.83
C ARG A 98 1.22 -5.14 -11.51
N ARG A 99 1.86 -5.16 -10.34
CA ARG A 99 2.63 -6.32 -9.88
C ARG A 99 1.72 -7.53 -9.69
N LEU A 100 0.58 -7.35 -9.03
CA LEU A 100 -0.42 -8.40 -8.85
C LEU A 100 -0.86 -8.97 -10.20
N GLN A 101 -1.27 -8.12 -11.14
CA GLN A 101 -1.71 -8.52 -12.47
C GLN A 101 -0.63 -9.32 -13.23
N THR A 102 0.62 -8.84 -13.18
CA THR A 102 1.76 -9.53 -13.82
C THR A 102 2.01 -10.91 -13.21
N GLN A 103 1.98 -11.01 -11.87
CA GLN A 103 2.19 -12.27 -11.17
C GLN A 103 1.05 -13.27 -11.45
N MET A 104 -0.20 -12.79 -11.49
CA MET A 104 -1.36 -13.61 -11.77
C MET A 104 -1.35 -14.17 -13.19
N SER A 105 -1.08 -13.32 -14.19
CA SER A 105 -0.96 -13.78 -15.58
C SER A 105 0.18 -14.81 -15.73
N SER A 106 1.34 -14.56 -15.10
CA SER A 106 2.45 -15.51 -15.12
C SER A 106 2.12 -16.87 -14.48
N LEU A 107 1.39 -16.90 -13.37
CA LEU A 107 0.98 -18.15 -12.72
C LEU A 107 -0.13 -18.87 -13.51
N SER A 108 -1.06 -18.12 -14.10
CA SER A 108 -2.10 -18.64 -14.99
C SER A 108 -1.48 -19.31 -16.22
N GLU A 109 -0.49 -18.69 -16.85
CA GLU A 109 0.29 -19.31 -17.94
C GLU A 109 1.06 -20.54 -17.48
N ALA A 110 1.76 -20.46 -16.35
CA ALA A 110 2.51 -21.59 -15.81
C ALA A 110 1.60 -22.81 -15.55
N LEU A 111 0.38 -22.58 -15.03
CA LEU A 111 -0.62 -23.63 -14.81
C LEU A 111 -1.00 -24.37 -16.10
N LYS A 112 -1.06 -23.69 -17.25
CA LYS A 112 -1.39 -24.31 -18.54
C LYS A 112 -0.28 -25.24 -19.03
N THR A 113 0.97 -24.89 -18.73
CA THR A 113 2.16 -25.61 -19.20
C THR A 113 2.66 -26.68 -18.22
N CYS A 114 2.06 -26.76 -17.03
CA CYS A 114 2.55 -27.58 -15.95
C CYS A 114 2.31 -29.08 -16.18
N ALA A 115 3.36 -29.88 -16.04
CA ALA A 115 3.34 -31.30 -16.36
C ALA A 115 2.86 -32.20 -15.21
N THR A 116 3.04 -31.75 -13.95
CA THR A 116 2.75 -32.60 -12.78
C THR A 116 1.56 -32.08 -11.95
N PRO A 117 0.79 -32.98 -11.31
CA PRO A 117 -0.33 -32.58 -10.46
C PRO A 117 0.13 -31.83 -9.19
N ILE A 118 1.33 -32.13 -8.70
CA ILE A 118 1.89 -31.46 -7.52
C ILE A 118 2.23 -30.00 -7.82
N GLU A 119 2.87 -29.74 -8.96
CA GLU A 119 3.17 -28.36 -9.38
C GLU A 119 1.89 -27.57 -9.65
N GLN A 120 0.87 -28.21 -10.25
CA GLN A 120 -0.44 -27.58 -10.44
C GLN A 120 -1.07 -27.15 -9.12
N GLU A 121 -1.03 -28.01 -8.09
CA GLU A 121 -1.58 -27.68 -6.77
C GLU A 121 -0.84 -26.52 -6.11
N ILE A 122 0.49 -26.50 -6.19
CA ILE A 122 1.32 -25.39 -5.68
C ILE A 122 0.96 -24.07 -6.37
N LEU A 123 0.86 -24.09 -7.70
CA LEU A 123 0.53 -22.89 -8.47
C LEU A 123 -0.90 -22.39 -8.18
N ARG A 124 -1.87 -23.30 -8.00
CA ARG A 124 -3.24 -22.95 -7.60
C ARG A 124 -3.29 -22.33 -6.20
N ALA A 125 -2.54 -22.88 -5.25
CA ALA A 125 -2.42 -22.29 -3.91
C ALA A 125 -1.87 -20.85 -3.98
N GLN A 126 -0.80 -20.62 -4.75
CA GLN A 126 -0.24 -19.28 -4.96
C GLN A 126 -1.22 -18.33 -5.65
N LEU A 127 -1.95 -18.82 -6.65
CA LEU A 127 -2.97 -18.06 -7.36
C LEU A 127 -4.10 -17.64 -6.42
N SER A 128 -4.56 -18.56 -5.55
CA SER A 128 -5.58 -18.30 -4.53
C SER A 128 -5.13 -17.24 -3.52
N GLU A 129 -3.88 -17.29 -3.06
CA GLU A 129 -3.30 -16.26 -2.20
C GLU A 129 -3.28 -14.89 -2.88
N LEU A 130 -2.89 -14.82 -4.16
CA LEU A 130 -2.91 -13.57 -4.93
C LEU A 130 -4.34 -13.04 -5.14
N CYS A 131 -5.32 -13.90 -5.38
CA CYS A 131 -6.72 -13.51 -5.48
C CYS A 131 -7.21 -12.78 -4.21
N GLN A 132 -6.70 -13.18 -3.05
CA GLN A 132 -7.03 -12.59 -1.75
C GLN A 132 -6.11 -11.44 -1.35
N PHE A 133 -5.07 -11.14 -2.12
CA PHE A 133 -4.07 -10.15 -1.75
C PHE A 133 -4.70 -8.75 -1.65
N PRO A 134 -4.61 -8.10 -0.48
CA PRO A 134 -5.21 -6.80 -0.29
C PRO A 134 -4.41 -5.72 -1.04
N ILE A 135 -5.03 -5.11 -2.05
CA ILE A 135 -4.54 -3.88 -2.64
C ILE A 135 -5.01 -2.73 -1.75
N VAL A 136 -4.14 -2.31 -0.84
CA VAL A 136 -4.44 -1.25 0.11
C VAL A 136 -3.55 -0.04 -0.12
N PRO A 137 -4.11 1.17 0.03
CA PRO A 137 -3.31 2.36 0.26
C PRO A 137 -2.27 2.07 1.34
N ARG A 138 -1.00 2.24 1.02
CA ARG A 138 -0.01 2.40 2.09
C ARG A 138 -0.23 3.80 2.60
N THR A 139 -0.72 3.93 3.84
CA THR A 139 -0.80 5.20 4.53
C THR A 139 0.57 5.86 4.48
N THR A 140 0.67 7.01 3.82
CA THR A 140 1.88 7.83 3.88
C THR A 140 1.93 8.41 5.27
N ALA A 141 2.78 7.85 6.12
CA ALA A 141 2.98 8.23 7.52
C ALA A 141 1.71 8.16 8.41
N SER A 142 1.89 7.81 9.69
CA SER A 142 0.83 7.99 10.68
C SER A 142 0.57 9.50 10.84
N PRO A 143 -0.69 9.98 10.97
CA PRO A 143 -0.96 11.40 11.27
C PRO A 143 -0.21 11.91 12.51
N VAL A 144 0.07 11.01 13.46
CA VAL A 144 0.89 11.29 14.65
C VAL A 144 2.35 11.55 14.27
N LEU A 145 2.87 10.82 13.28
CA LEU A 145 4.23 10.95 12.77
C LEU A 145 4.41 12.23 11.94
N GLU A 146 3.42 12.58 11.11
CA GLU A 146 3.41 13.85 10.36
C GLU A 146 3.42 15.04 11.32
N ARG A 147 2.47 15.07 12.26
CA ARG A 147 2.41 16.13 13.28
C ARG A 147 3.71 16.26 14.07
N PHE A 148 4.35 15.13 14.40
CA PHE A 148 5.65 15.13 15.06
C PHE A 148 6.72 15.80 14.20
N TRP A 149 6.86 15.40 12.93
CA TRP A 149 7.89 15.95 12.05
C TRP A 149 7.65 17.42 11.73
N ASP A 150 6.40 17.83 11.48
CA ASP A 150 6.03 19.23 11.26
C ASP A 150 6.42 20.09 12.46
N THR A 151 6.19 19.60 13.67
CA THR A 151 6.55 20.33 14.89
C THR A 151 8.07 20.42 15.05
N VAL A 152 8.80 19.32 14.83
CA VAL A 152 10.27 19.29 14.92
C VAL A 152 10.89 20.22 13.88
N PHE A 153 10.47 20.13 12.63
CA PHE A 153 10.99 20.98 11.56
C PHE A 153 10.57 22.43 11.72
N GLY A 154 9.32 22.70 12.10
CA GLY A 154 8.86 24.06 12.41
C GLY A 154 9.69 24.70 13.51
N ARG A 155 10.04 23.96 14.57
CA ARG A 155 10.95 24.42 15.62
C ARG A 155 12.36 24.70 15.10
N MET A 156 12.91 23.79 14.29
CA MET A 156 14.24 23.99 13.69
C MET A 156 14.29 25.19 12.75
N MET A 157 13.24 25.40 11.95
CA MET A 157 13.10 26.58 11.09
C MET A 157 12.99 27.88 11.91
N ASN A 158 12.39 27.81 13.10
CA ASN A 158 12.33 28.91 14.07
C ASN A 158 13.61 29.03 14.94
N GLY A 159 14.71 28.37 14.56
CA GLY A 159 16.02 28.51 15.20
C GLY A 159 16.29 27.59 16.38
N ALA A 160 15.39 26.65 16.70
CA ALA A 160 15.64 25.69 17.79
C ALA A 160 16.78 24.71 17.42
N GLU A 161 17.80 24.61 18.27
CA GLU A 161 18.92 23.70 18.06
C GLU A 161 18.56 22.25 18.44
N LEU A 162 17.81 21.55 17.59
CA LEU A 162 17.40 20.16 17.85
C LEU A 162 18.35 19.11 17.25
N ASN A 163 19.05 19.46 16.16
CA ASN A 163 19.91 18.52 15.45
C ASN A 163 21.31 18.41 16.07
N HIS A 164 21.59 17.27 16.70
CA HIS A 164 22.88 16.95 17.30
C HIS A 164 23.94 16.50 16.27
N ALA A 165 23.56 16.20 15.02
CA ALA A 165 24.48 15.73 14.00
C ALA A 165 25.43 16.85 13.56
N ARG A 166 26.73 16.54 13.42
CA ARG A 166 27.71 17.50 12.87
C ARG A 166 27.49 17.76 11.38
N ARG A 167 27.12 16.72 10.62
CA ARG A 167 26.73 16.81 9.20
C ARG A 167 25.22 16.97 9.11
N SER A 168 24.75 18.17 9.45
CA SER A 168 23.32 18.49 9.58
C SER A 168 22.58 18.58 8.24
N ASP A 169 23.32 18.64 7.13
CA ASP A 169 22.84 18.60 5.76
C ASP A 169 22.30 17.22 5.35
N ARG A 170 22.89 16.14 5.88
CA ARG A 170 22.52 14.76 5.53
C ARG A 170 21.81 14.02 6.66
N PHE A 171 22.16 14.33 7.90
CA PHE A 171 21.70 13.58 9.05
C PHE A 171 20.97 14.45 10.05
N LEU A 172 19.90 13.89 10.59
CA LEU A 172 19.19 14.41 11.75
C LEU A 172 19.44 13.49 12.94
N ALA A 173 20.15 13.97 13.95
CA ALA A 173 20.36 13.23 15.19
C ALA A 173 19.59 13.89 16.34
N LEU A 174 18.56 13.21 16.84
CA LEU A 174 17.70 13.71 17.90
C LEU A 174 18.02 13.00 19.22
N ASN A 175 18.40 13.77 20.25
CA ASN A 175 18.44 13.25 21.61
C ASN A 175 17.06 13.40 22.24
N PHE A 176 16.39 12.29 22.57
CA PHE A 176 15.00 12.33 23.04
C PHE A 176 14.81 13.06 24.38
N ARG A 177 15.81 13.05 25.28
CA ARG A 177 15.74 13.83 26.53
C ARG A 177 15.81 15.32 26.26
N HIS A 178 16.67 15.73 25.33
CA HIS A 178 16.74 17.12 24.89
C HIS A 178 15.45 17.52 24.17
N LEU A 179 15.02 16.73 23.20
CA LEU A 179 13.82 16.95 22.41
C LEU A 179 12.57 17.09 23.27
N ALA A 180 12.40 16.25 24.29
CA ALA A 180 11.26 16.35 25.20
C ALA A 180 11.16 17.72 25.90
N ARG A 181 12.30 18.31 26.29
CA ARG A 181 12.32 19.64 26.92
C ARG A 181 11.94 20.74 25.93
N GLU A 182 12.44 20.65 24.71
CA GLU A 182 12.16 21.62 23.64
C GLU A 182 10.71 21.55 23.13
N LEU A 183 10.14 20.35 23.07
CA LEU A 183 8.75 20.13 22.67
C LEU A 183 7.75 20.44 23.79
N ALA A 184 8.15 20.38 25.07
CA ALA A 184 7.28 20.74 26.19
C ALA A 184 6.87 22.22 26.17
N GLY A 185 7.72 23.11 25.65
CA GLY A 185 7.42 24.55 25.52
C GLY A 185 6.62 24.92 24.26
N ALA A 186 6.05 23.95 23.53
CA ALA A 186 5.31 24.20 22.29
C ALA A 186 3.83 24.51 22.56
N PRO A 187 3.17 25.34 21.72
CA PRO A 187 1.74 25.62 21.84
C PRO A 187 0.88 24.34 21.86
N ALA A 188 1.36 23.29 21.19
CA ALA A 188 0.80 21.97 21.24
C ALA A 188 1.92 20.97 21.60
N PRO A 189 2.12 20.66 22.89
CA PRO A 189 3.16 19.74 23.33
C PRO A 189 2.97 18.37 22.68
N ILE A 190 4.09 17.77 22.26
CA ILE A 190 4.09 16.39 21.76
C ILE A 190 4.79 15.51 22.77
N GLU A 191 4.04 14.54 23.30
CA GLU A 191 4.58 13.53 24.19
C GLU A 191 5.34 12.46 23.41
N LEU A 192 6.55 12.12 23.87
CA LEU A 192 7.40 11.10 23.25
C LEU A 192 7.03 9.69 23.72
N THR A 193 5.78 9.28 23.46
CA THR A 193 5.20 8.01 23.90
C THR A 193 5.89 6.79 23.26
N PRO A 194 5.75 5.59 23.85
CA PRO A 194 6.24 4.34 23.25
C PRO A 194 5.69 4.06 21.84
N GLU A 195 4.45 4.46 21.57
CA GLU A 195 3.77 4.30 20.29
C GLU A 195 4.42 5.21 19.23
N LEU A 196 4.62 6.49 19.56
CA LEU A 196 5.33 7.43 18.67
C LEU A 196 6.76 6.95 18.39
N ARG A 197 7.47 6.40 19.37
CA ARG A 197 8.80 5.79 19.16
C ARG A 197 8.75 4.61 18.20
N SER A 198 7.71 3.79 18.28
CA SER A 198 7.53 2.65 17.39
C SER A 198 7.22 3.09 15.96
N GLU A 199 6.44 4.15 15.80
CA GLU A 199 6.19 4.76 14.49
C GLU A 199 7.42 5.46 13.91
N LEU A 200 8.22 6.14 14.74
CA LEU A 200 9.47 6.77 14.29
C LEU A 200 10.48 5.76 13.73
N LYS A 201 10.50 4.52 14.23
CA LYS A 201 11.34 3.46 13.66
C LYS A 201 10.93 3.07 12.24
N LYS A 202 9.65 3.28 11.88
CA LYS A 202 9.08 3.00 10.56
C LYS A 202 9.17 4.22 9.63
N SER A 203 9.64 5.36 10.13
CA SER A 203 9.75 6.60 9.38
C SER A 203 10.64 6.43 8.15
N ARG A 204 10.09 6.81 6.99
CA ARG A 204 10.79 6.79 5.70
C ARG A 204 11.36 8.14 5.30
N HIS A 205 10.75 9.22 5.76
CA HIS A 205 11.23 10.57 5.52
C HIS A 205 10.93 11.44 6.75
N PRO A 206 11.95 11.79 7.55
CA PRO A 206 13.33 11.28 7.52
C PRO A 206 13.44 9.76 7.72
N TYR A 207 14.39 9.09 7.05
CA TYR A 207 14.58 7.63 7.13
C TYR A 207 15.33 7.22 8.38
N PHE A 208 14.76 6.34 9.21
CA PHE A 208 15.39 5.93 10.47
C PHE A 208 16.60 4.99 10.26
N LEU A 209 17.78 5.41 10.73
CA LEU A 209 19.03 4.64 10.64
C LEU A 209 19.39 3.88 11.93
N GLY A 210 18.63 4.07 13.00
CA GLY A 210 18.88 3.45 14.31
C GLY A 210 19.23 4.44 15.42
N VAL A 211 19.36 3.90 16.63
CA VAL A 211 19.84 4.64 17.80
C VAL A 211 21.35 4.47 17.92
N ARG A 212 22.10 5.56 17.78
CA ARG A 212 23.58 5.55 17.75
C ARG A 212 24.17 6.55 18.73
N VAL A 213 25.39 6.29 19.16
CA VAL A 213 26.18 7.29 19.90
C VAL A 213 26.78 8.25 18.87
N VAL A 214 26.50 9.54 19.03
CA VAL A 214 27.00 10.61 18.16
C VAL A 214 27.76 11.64 18.97
N ASN A 215 28.81 12.22 18.38
CA ASN A 215 29.49 13.37 18.96
C ASN A 215 28.64 14.63 18.73
N SER A 216 27.85 14.99 19.75
CA SER A 216 26.84 16.04 19.70
C SER A 216 27.44 17.41 19.45
N ARG A 217 26.98 18.12 18.41
CA ARG A 217 27.39 19.51 18.16
C ARG A 217 26.86 20.49 19.23
N ILE A 218 25.67 20.21 19.77
CA ILE A 218 24.97 21.07 20.74
C ILE A 218 25.59 20.91 22.14
N ALA A 219 25.75 19.66 22.58
CA ALA A 219 26.20 19.36 23.95
C ALA A 219 27.72 19.17 24.07
N ARG A 220 28.45 19.23 22.95
CA ARG A 220 29.92 19.03 22.85
C ARG A 220 30.44 17.75 23.52
N LYS A 221 29.60 16.70 23.58
CA LYS A 221 29.93 15.38 24.15
C LYS A 221 29.24 14.24 23.40
N SER A 222 29.70 13.02 23.61
CA SER A 222 29.05 11.83 23.04
C SER A 222 27.68 11.60 23.68
N LEU A 223 26.63 11.53 22.87
CA LEU A 223 25.25 11.31 23.30
C LEU A 223 24.60 10.20 22.49
N ARG A 224 23.70 9.45 23.12
CA ARG A 224 22.84 8.50 22.44
C ARG A 224 21.70 9.26 21.76
N CYS A 225 21.63 9.17 20.43
CA CYS A 225 20.66 9.87 19.59
C CYS A 225 19.95 8.90 18.66
N TRP A 226 18.71 9.23 18.32
CA TRP A 226 18.01 8.62 17.21
C TRP A 226 18.48 9.31 15.94
N VAL A 227 19.02 8.54 15.00
CA VAL A 227 19.64 9.08 13.79
C VAL A 227 18.73 8.78 12.60
N PHE A 228 18.51 9.82 11.79
CA PHE A 228 17.74 9.75 10.56
C PHE A 228 18.56 10.29 9.39
N ASN A 229 18.34 9.70 8.21
CA ASN A 229 18.79 10.26 6.94
C ASN A 229 17.73 11.25 6.42
N LEU A 230 18.17 12.42 5.98
CA LEU A 230 17.31 13.44 5.37
C LEU A 230 17.13 13.24 3.86
N HIS A 231 17.93 12.35 3.25
CA HIS A 231 17.85 11.95 1.84
C HIS A 231 17.13 10.62 1.65
#